data_AF-A0A506RTR9-F1
#
_entry.id   AF-A0A506RTR9-F1
#
_cell.length_a   1.000
_cell.length_b   1.000
_cell.length_c   1.000
_cell.angle_alpha   90.00
_cell.angle_beta   90.00
_cell.angle_gamma   90.00
#
_symmetry.space_group_name_H-M   'P 1'
#
loop_
_entity.id
_entity.type
_entity.pdbx_description
1 polymer ?
#
loop_
_entity_poly.entity_id
_entity_poly.type
_entity_poly.pdbx_seq_one_letter_code
_entity_poly.pdbx_strand_id
1 'polypeptide(L)'
;MSVTAPQQSAKSSVFWPIFIMAMGTFILGLTEFASMSMLPLIAASFNVTPSEAGYVISGYAIGVVIGAPLFMLLTNKINRRTALMLFTGMMCVANGLSAIATSLPEMVFYRVLSGLPHGAYFATSLLVAASMAPMGKRASYMSFVFSGLTIATIVGVPMATLVGQYVSWRLCMAIVAVLALIATVLVYKLVPSSPVTQPTSLKDEFGVLKNKLVWSISGIIFIGFGGVFCIYTYLADTILVVTEAPEYTISIAMMMFGIGTTIGNWVCGKLADKSPVSTTGIALLCSVSIAILYVQASYNIWLLYVAVFCLGASVGLAAVIQSMLLEVSPTGHAMIGALVQCAFNTANAIGPWVGGTLLASGATFNQTGYASAILFFGGFLMWALSCLFMRQSNIQFVKAPA
;
A
#
# COMPACT_ATOMS: atom_id res chain seq x y z
N MET A 1 37.28 33.74 21.70
CA MET A 1 36.78 32.39 22.02
C MET A 1 35.28 32.37 21.74
N SER A 2 34.87 31.98 20.53
CA SER A 2 33.46 31.78 20.20
C SER A 2 33.03 30.39 20.66
N VAL A 3 32.26 30.33 21.74
CA VAL A 3 31.72 29.11 22.31
C VAL A 3 30.68 28.54 21.33
N THR A 4 31.05 27.45 20.66
CA THR A 4 30.15 26.58 19.91
C THR A 4 29.55 25.53 20.85
N ALA A 5 28.24 25.63 21.15
CA ALA A 5 27.31 24.50 21.38
C ALA A 5 25.89 25.03 21.78
N PRO A 6 24.78 24.28 21.54
CA PRO A 6 24.70 22.91 21.04
C PRO A 6 23.76 22.73 19.81
N GLN A 7 24.28 22.17 18.72
CA GLN A 7 23.49 21.61 17.61
C GLN A 7 22.67 20.35 18.01
N GLN A 8 22.70 19.93 19.28
CA GLN A 8 22.03 18.75 19.80
C GLN A 8 20.52 18.96 20.07
N SER A 9 20.06 20.17 20.45
CA SER A 9 18.64 20.40 20.78
C SER A 9 17.73 20.50 19.54
N ALA A 10 18.26 20.90 18.38
CA ALA A 10 17.51 20.99 17.13
C ALA A 10 17.30 19.61 16.47
N LYS A 11 18.21 18.65 16.66
CA LYS A 11 18.07 17.28 16.12
C LYS A 11 17.04 16.45 16.89
N SER A 12 16.95 16.61 18.21
CA SER A 12 15.95 15.88 19.02
C SER A 12 14.53 16.41 18.83
N SER A 13 14.35 17.70 18.46
CA SER A 13 13.01 18.29 18.31
C SER A 13 12.27 17.81 17.05
N VAL A 14 13.00 17.41 16.00
CA VAL A 14 12.41 16.98 14.72
C VAL A 14 12.20 15.47 14.65
N PHE A 15 12.99 14.68 15.39
CA PHE A 15 12.86 13.22 15.39
C PHE A 15 11.46 12.74 15.78
N TRP A 16 10.91 13.27 16.87
CA TRP A 16 9.61 12.85 17.40
C TRP A 16 8.45 13.06 16.41
N PRO A 17 8.28 14.23 15.78
CA PRO A 17 7.29 14.43 14.72
C PRO A 17 7.41 13.41 13.58
N ILE A 18 8.63 13.14 13.11
CA ILE A 18 8.88 12.18 12.02
C ILE A 18 8.54 10.76 12.46
N PHE A 19 8.91 10.38 13.69
CA PHE A 19 8.58 9.09 14.27
C PHE A 19 7.07 8.87 14.41
N ILE A 20 6.33 9.88 14.86
CA ILE A 20 4.86 9.81 15.00
C ILE A 20 4.21 9.67 13.63
N MET A 21 4.72 10.37 12.62
CA MET A 21 4.24 10.21 11.25
C MET A 21 4.50 8.80 10.71
N ALA A 22 5.68 8.24 10.97
CA ALA A 22 6.01 6.84 10.68
C ALA A 22 5.13 5.85 11.46
N MET A 23 4.76 6.16 12.70
CA MET A 23 3.83 5.33 13.47
C MET A 23 2.45 5.27 12.80
N GLY A 24 1.95 6.37 12.23
CA GLY A 24 0.70 6.32 11.49
C GLY A 24 0.79 5.57 10.16
N THR A 25 1.92 5.61 9.43
CA THR A 25 2.09 4.75 8.25
C THR A 25 2.22 3.27 8.62
N PHE A 26 2.79 2.97 9.79
CA PHE A 26 2.75 1.62 10.38
C PHE A 26 1.32 1.17 10.66
N ILE A 27 0.50 2.01 11.30
CA ILE A 27 -0.92 1.72 11.59
C ILE A 27 -1.70 1.46 10.30
N LEU A 28 -1.45 2.25 9.24
CA LEU A 28 -2.05 2.05 7.92
C LEU A 28 -1.70 0.68 7.34
N GLY A 29 -0.40 0.33 7.33
CA GLY A 29 0.04 -0.98 6.86
C GLY A 29 -0.58 -2.13 7.65
N LEU A 30 -0.64 -1.99 8.97
CA LEU A 30 -1.24 -2.99 9.84
C LEU A 30 -2.74 -3.16 9.54
N THR A 31 -3.46 -2.05 9.38
CA THR A 31 -4.91 -2.01 9.08
C THR A 31 -5.22 -2.68 7.74
N GLU A 32 -4.42 -2.39 6.72
CA GLU A 32 -4.63 -2.87 5.35
C GLU A 32 -4.30 -4.35 5.24
N PHE A 33 -3.06 -4.73 5.53
CA PHE A 33 -2.51 -6.03 5.18
C PHE A 33 -2.86 -7.14 6.18
N ALA A 34 -3.02 -6.83 7.47
CA ALA A 34 -3.36 -7.87 8.46
C ALA A 34 -4.75 -8.46 8.22
N SER A 35 -5.68 -7.70 7.61
CA SER A 35 -7.02 -8.22 7.29
C SER A 35 -6.96 -9.38 6.29
N MET A 36 -5.98 -9.39 5.38
CA MET A 36 -5.81 -10.43 4.37
C MET A 36 -5.31 -11.74 4.99
N SER A 37 -4.34 -11.67 5.92
CA SER A 37 -3.85 -12.87 6.59
C SER A 37 -4.86 -13.48 7.57
N MET A 38 -5.79 -12.68 8.09
CA MET A 38 -6.86 -13.10 8.98
C MET A 38 -8.17 -13.43 8.25
N LEU A 39 -8.20 -13.38 6.91
CA LEU A 39 -9.41 -13.56 6.12
C LEU A 39 -10.16 -14.88 6.43
N PRO A 40 -9.49 -16.04 6.60
CA PRO A 40 -10.17 -17.29 6.98
C PRO A 40 -10.89 -17.19 8.33
N LEU A 41 -10.28 -16.48 9.30
CA LEU A 41 -10.86 -16.28 10.64
C LEU A 41 -12.10 -15.37 10.59
N ILE A 42 -12.05 -14.34 9.75
CA ILE A 42 -13.17 -13.42 9.51
C ILE A 42 -14.31 -14.17 8.82
N ALA A 43 -14.01 -14.97 7.79
CA ALA A 43 -14.98 -15.78 7.06
C ALA A 43 -15.71 -16.75 8.01
N ALA A 44 -14.96 -17.47 8.84
CA ALA A 44 -15.51 -18.39 9.84
C ALA A 44 -16.38 -17.64 10.87
N SER A 45 -15.96 -16.47 11.33
CA SER A 45 -16.69 -15.68 12.34
C SER A 45 -18.05 -15.18 11.87
N PHE A 46 -18.20 -14.91 10.57
CA PHE A 46 -19.47 -14.46 9.98
C PHE A 46 -20.21 -15.58 9.26
N ASN A 47 -19.67 -16.80 9.25
CA ASN A 47 -20.21 -17.96 8.53
C ASN A 47 -20.48 -17.66 7.04
N VAL A 48 -19.48 -17.07 6.38
CA VAL A 48 -19.52 -16.68 4.97
C VAL A 48 -18.44 -17.40 4.18
N THR A 49 -18.59 -17.44 2.86
CA THR A 49 -17.58 -18.01 1.98
C THR A 49 -16.31 -17.15 1.91
N PRO A 50 -15.15 -17.71 1.54
CA PRO A 50 -13.93 -16.93 1.32
C PRO A 50 -14.09 -15.82 0.27
N SER A 51 -14.89 -16.10 -0.77
CA SER A 51 -15.22 -15.13 -1.83
C SER A 51 -15.94 -13.91 -1.26
N GLU A 52 -16.94 -14.12 -0.39
CA GLU A 52 -17.65 -13.04 0.30
C GLU A 52 -16.77 -12.32 1.32
N ALA A 53 -15.93 -13.05 2.07
CA ALA A 53 -14.97 -12.45 3.00
C ALA A 53 -14.00 -11.52 2.27
N GLY A 54 -13.63 -11.82 1.01
CA GLY A 54 -12.82 -10.95 0.15
C GLY A 54 -13.36 -9.52 0.01
N TYR A 55 -14.67 -9.31 0.19
CA TYR A 55 -15.27 -7.96 0.19
C TYR A 55 -14.77 -7.07 1.32
N VAL A 56 -14.27 -7.63 2.43
CA VAL A 56 -13.62 -6.88 3.53
C VAL A 56 -12.37 -6.15 3.02
N ILE A 57 -11.64 -6.80 2.11
CA ILE A 57 -10.43 -6.25 1.49
C ILE A 57 -10.80 -5.23 0.42
N SER A 58 -11.69 -5.59 -0.51
CA SER A 58 -12.15 -4.67 -1.54
C SER A 58 -12.83 -3.42 -0.96
N GLY A 59 -13.58 -3.56 0.15
CA GLY A 59 -14.23 -2.45 0.84
C GLY A 59 -13.23 -1.42 1.38
N TYR A 60 -12.16 -1.87 2.04
CA TYR A 60 -11.07 -0.98 2.45
C TYR A 60 -10.49 -0.22 1.27
N ALA A 61 -10.19 -0.95 0.19
CA ALA A 61 -9.56 -0.40 -0.99
C ALA A 61 -10.44 0.64 -1.71
N ILE A 62 -11.76 0.39 -1.81
CA ILE A 62 -12.75 1.37 -2.28
C ILE A 62 -12.73 2.62 -1.41
N GLY A 63 -12.66 2.45 -0.08
CA GLY A 63 -12.49 3.55 0.87
C GLY A 63 -11.27 4.42 0.53
N VAL A 64 -10.12 3.81 0.23
CA VAL A 64 -8.90 4.56 -0.14
C VAL A 64 -9.08 5.32 -1.47
N VAL A 65 -9.65 4.67 -2.48
CA VAL A 65 -9.88 5.26 -3.82
C VAL A 65 -10.79 6.50 -3.74
N ILE A 66 -11.83 6.44 -2.91
CA ILE A 66 -12.74 7.57 -2.68
C ILE A 66 -12.08 8.62 -1.79
N GLY A 67 -11.43 8.17 -0.72
CA GLY A 67 -10.88 9.02 0.33
C GLY A 67 -9.73 9.90 -0.13
N ALA A 68 -8.81 9.38 -0.95
CA ALA A 68 -7.65 10.13 -1.43
C ALA A 68 -8.02 11.46 -2.13
N PRO A 69 -8.85 11.48 -3.20
CA PRO A 69 -9.27 12.73 -3.84
C PRO A 69 -10.20 13.56 -2.95
N LEU A 70 -11.10 12.92 -2.20
CA LEU A 70 -12.04 13.61 -1.32
C LEU A 70 -11.30 14.45 -0.27
N PHE A 71 -10.39 13.83 0.47
CA PHE A 71 -9.66 14.52 1.53
C PHE A 71 -8.56 15.42 1.00
N MET A 72 -8.01 15.17 -0.20
CA MET A 72 -7.17 16.15 -0.89
C MET A 72 -7.93 17.48 -1.09
N LEU A 73 -9.20 17.43 -1.49
CA LEU A 73 -10.04 18.63 -1.65
C LEU A 73 -10.41 19.26 -0.30
N LEU A 74 -10.91 18.45 0.63
CA LEU A 74 -11.43 18.94 1.92
C LEU A 74 -10.32 19.51 2.82
N THR A 75 -9.09 18.99 2.71
CA THR A 75 -7.98 19.40 3.58
C THR A 75 -6.99 20.37 2.93
N ASN A 76 -7.21 20.78 1.67
CA ASN A 76 -6.31 21.68 0.92
C ASN A 76 -5.96 22.98 1.67
N LYS A 77 -6.89 23.51 2.48
CA LYS A 77 -6.70 24.75 3.26
C LYS A 77 -6.55 24.52 4.76
N ILE A 78 -6.66 23.28 5.22
CA ILE A 78 -6.63 22.95 6.64
C ILE A 78 -5.16 22.82 7.08
N ASN A 79 -4.86 23.26 8.31
CA ASN A 79 -3.54 23.03 8.91
C ASN A 79 -3.20 21.54 8.87
N ARG A 80 -2.00 21.17 8.38
CA ARG A 80 -1.63 19.77 8.18
C ARG A 80 -1.64 18.97 9.47
N ARG A 81 -1.34 19.60 10.62
CA ARG A 81 -1.46 18.95 11.94
C ARG A 81 -2.90 18.56 12.23
N THR A 82 -3.84 19.47 11.99
CA THR A 82 -5.28 19.21 12.16
C THR A 82 -5.77 18.12 11.22
N ALA A 83 -5.28 18.10 9.98
CA ALA A 83 -5.58 17.02 9.04
C ALA A 83 -5.05 15.66 9.52
N LEU A 84 -3.79 15.59 9.99
CA LEU A 84 -3.22 14.36 10.58
C LEU A 84 -4.02 13.86 11.80
N MET A 85 -4.48 14.78 12.67
CA MET A 85 -5.35 14.43 13.80
C MET A 85 -6.70 13.87 13.33
N LEU A 86 -7.33 14.52 12.34
CA LEU A 86 -8.58 14.04 11.76
C LEU A 86 -8.42 12.63 11.20
N PHE A 87 -7.39 12.39 10.40
CA PHE A 87 -7.16 11.10 9.77
C PHE A 87 -6.86 9.99 10.78
N THR A 88 -6.00 10.24 11.76
CA THR A 88 -5.73 9.25 12.83
C THR A 88 -6.94 9.01 13.72
N GLY A 89 -7.76 10.04 13.97
CA GLY A 89 -9.03 9.90 14.68
C GLY A 89 -10.03 9.05 13.89
N MET A 90 -10.14 9.25 12.57
CA MET A 90 -10.93 8.40 11.68
C MET A 90 -10.45 6.94 11.69
N MET A 91 -9.13 6.72 11.63
CA MET A 91 -8.55 5.38 11.75
C MET A 91 -8.93 4.71 13.07
N CYS A 92 -8.88 5.45 14.18
CA CYS A 92 -9.29 4.96 15.50
C CYS A 92 -10.75 4.51 15.50
N VAL A 93 -11.66 5.40 15.09
CA VAL A 93 -13.10 5.11 15.11
C VAL A 93 -13.42 3.94 14.17
N ALA A 94 -12.96 3.98 12.92
CA ALA A 94 -13.31 2.96 11.94
C ALA A 94 -12.76 1.56 12.26
N ASN A 95 -11.53 1.46 12.79
CA ASN A 95 -10.99 0.19 13.26
C ASN A 95 -11.67 -0.29 14.55
N GLY A 96 -12.04 0.63 15.44
CA GLY A 96 -12.83 0.29 16.63
C GLY A 96 -14.20 -0.28 16.26
N LEU A 97 -14.88 0.32 15.27
CA LEU A 97 -16.12 -0.20 14.71
C LEU A 97 -15.92 -1.57 14.05
N SER A 98 -14.83 -1.75 13.29
CA SER A 98 -14.48 -3.04 12.69
C SER A 98 -14.28 -4.15 13.73
N ALA A 99 -13.72 -3.82 14.90
CA ALA A 99 -13.53 -4.78 15.99
C ALA A 99 -14.85 -5.30 16.59
N ILE A 100 -15.90 -4.49 16.57
CA ILE A 100 -17.22 -4.82 17.13
C ILE A 100 -18.24 -5.24 16.06
N ALA A 101 -17.82 -5.37 14.79
CA ALA A 101 -18.71 -5.76 13.71
C ALA A 101 -19.37 -7.12 13.99
N THR A 102 -20.68 -7.17 13.78
CA THR A 102 -21.53 -8.34 14.06
C THR A 102 -21.94 -9.09 12.80
N SER A 103 -21.81 -8.46 11.63
CA SER A 103 -22.10 -9.06 10.34
C SER A 103 -21.09 -8.65 9.27
N LEU A 104 -21.02 -9.42 8.17
CA LEU A 104 -20.15 -9.10 7.04
C LEU A 104 -20.46 -7.73 6.41
N PRO A 105 -21.73 -7.33 6.14
CA PRO A 105 -22.02 -6.01 5.58
C PRO A 105 -21.57 -4.85 6.47
N GLU A 106 -21.75 -4.97 7.79
CA GLU A 106 -21.21 -3.99 8.75
C GLU A 106 -19.69 -3.91 8.67
N MET A 107 -19.02 -5.07 8.68
CA MET A 107 -17.56 -5.14 8.55
C MET A 107 -17.09 -4.46 7.27
N VAL A 108 -17.69 -4.78 6.11
CA VAL A 108 -17.34 -4.18 4.82
C VAL A 108 -17.54 -2.65 4.86
N PHE A 109 -18.64 -2.17 5.42
CA PHE A 109 -18.89 -0.74 5.56
C PHE A 109 -17.84 -0.05 6.46
N TYR A 110 -17.51 -0.63 7.61
CA TYR A 110 -16.47 -0.10 8.48
C TYR A 110 -15.08 -0.15 7.85
N ARG A 111 -14.81 -1.15 7.00
CA ARG A 111 -13.58 -1.22 6.20
C ARG A 111 -13.51 -0.07 5.21
N VAL A 112 -14.60 0.25 4.50
CA VAL A 112 -14.68 1.46 3.65
C VAL A 112 -14.31 2.71 4.47
N LEU A 113 -14.89 2.87 5.66
CA LEU A 113 -14.58 4.01 6.54
C LEU A 113 -13.11 4.04 6.98
N SER A 114 -12.49 2.88 7.23
CA SER A 114 -11.09 2.79 7.64
C SER A 114 -10.10 3.08 6.50
N GLY A 115 -10.52 2.83 5.25
CA GLY A 115 -9.72 3.15 4.05
C GLY A 115 -9.74 4.63 3.68
N LEU A 116 -10.84 5.34 3.96
CA LEU A 116 -11.02 6.77 3.67
C LEU A 116 -9.82 7.67 4.03
N PRO A 117 -9.25 7.62 5.26
CA PRO A 117 -8.14 8.50 5.64
C PRO A 117 -6.78 8.08 5.06
N HIS A 118 -6.66 6.89 4.45
CA HIS A 118 -5.38 6.28 4.13
C HIS A 118 -4.51 7.16 3.23
N GLY A 119 -4.93 7.37 1.98
CA GLY A 119 -4.12 8.11 1.02
C GLY A 119 -3.81 9.55 1.45
N ALA A 120 -4.78 10.19 2.10
CA ALA A 120 -4.65 11.56 2.57
C ALA A 120 -3.71 11.70 3.77
N TYR A 121 -3.75 10.77 4.73
CA TYR A 121 -2.76 10.70 5.82
C TYR A 121 -1.36 10.49 5.26
N PHE A 122 -1.23 9.51 4.35
CA PHE A 122 0.05 9.15 3.77
C PHE A 122 0.69 10.35 3.07
N ALA A 123 -0.02 11.00 2.15
CA ALA A 123 0.44 12.20 1.46
C ALA A 123 0.75 13.37 2.42
N THR A 124 -0.12 13.64 3.39
CA THR A 124 0.06 14.74 4.35
C THR A 124 1.29 14.52 5.23
N SER A 125 1.50 13.30 5.71
CA SER A 125 2.64 12.94 6.55
C SER A 125 3.98 13.12 5.81
N LEU A 126 4.05 12.73 4.53
CA LEU A 126 5.24 12.93 3.70
C LEU A 126 5.52 14.42 3.44
N LEU A 127 4.48 15.22 3.20
CA LEU A 127 4.62 16.67 2.99
C LEU A 127 5.12 17.38 4.25
N VAL A 128 4.58 17.04 5.42
CA VAL A 128 5.05 17.59 6.70
C VAL A 128 6.51 17.16 6.93
N ALA A 129 6.84 15.88 6.76
CA ALA A 129 8.21 15.38 6.90
C ALA A 129 9.20 16.10 5.97
N ALA A 130 8.86 16.26 4.69
CA ALA A 130 9.68 16.96 3.71
C ALA A 130 9.87 18.45 4.06
N SER A 131 8.87 19.10 4.66
CA SER A 131 8.95 20.50 5.08
C SER A 131 9.86 20.71 6.30
N MET A 132 10.03 19.69 7.14
CA MET A 132 10.90 19.72 8.31
C MET A 132 12.35 19.32 7.98
N ALA A 133 12.58 18.78 6.79
CA ALA A 133 13.89 18.29 6.40
C ALA A 133 14.86 19.43 6.05
N PRO A 134 16.13 19.34 6.50
CA PRO A 134 17.19 20.21 6.02
C PRO A 134 17.35 20.12 4.49
N MET A 135 17.95 21.16 3.90
CA MET A 135 18.28 21.18 2.47
C MET A 135 19.05 19.92 2.06
N GLY A 136 18.63 19.27 0.97
CA GLY A 136 19.22 18.02 0.48
C GLY A 136 18.84 16.75 1.25
N LYS A 137 18.04 16.82 2.33
CA LYS A 137 17.67 15.65 3.15
C LYS A 137 16.18 15.29 3.13
N ARG A 138 15.40 15.89 2.23
CA ARG A 138 13.96 15.62 2.09
C ARG A 138 13.66 14.14 1.88
N ALA A 139 14.37 13.49 0.97
CA ALA A 139 14.20 12.07 0.69
C ALA A 139 14.40 11.22 1.94
N SER A 140 15.47 11.44 2.71
CA SER A 140 15.75 10.67 3.93
C SER A 140 14.64 10.77 4.99
N TYR A 141 14.04 11.95 5.14
CA TYR A 141 12.96 12.18 6.12
C TYR A 141 11.66 11.52 5.66
N MET A 142 11.35 11.63 4.37
CA MET A 142 10.23 10.92 3.75
C MET A 142 10.43 9.40 3.88
N SER A 143 11.63 8.89 3.57
CA SER A 143 11.97 7.46 3.72
C SER A 143 11.79 6.96 5.15
N PHE A 144 12.10 7.77 6.16
CA PHE A 144 11.83 7.39 7.55
C PHE A 144 10.33 7.24 7.82
N VAL A 145 9.49 8.15 7.29
CA VAL A 145 8.02 7.99 7.39
C VAL A 145 7.55 6.75 6.63
N PHE A 146 8.08 6.48 5.45
CA PHE A 146 7.79 5.25 4.69
C PHE A 146 8.19 3.98 5.45
N SER A 147 9.26 4.02 6.27
CA SER A 147 9.73 2.85 7.01
C SER A 147 8.67 2.26 7.96
N GLY A 148 7.70 3.06 8.41
CA GLY A 148 6.58 2.55 9.20
C GLY A 148 5.78 1.49 8.45
N LEU A 149 5.51 1.70 7.15
CA LEU A 149 4.83 0.73 6.29
C LEU A 149 5.67 -0.54 6.10
N THR A 150 6.99 -0.39 5.91
CA THR A 150 7.92 -1.53 5.83
C THR A 150 7.95 -2.36 7.11
N ILE A 151 8.01 -1.71 8.27
CA ILE A 151 7.97 -2.39 9.56
C ILE A 151 6.61 -3.07 9.76
N ALA A 152 5.53 -2.46 9.30
CA ALA A 152 4.21 -3.06 9.36
C ALA A 152 4.15 -4.36 8.56
N THR A 153 4.66 -4.41 7.33
CA THR A 153 4.59 -5.63 6.52
C THR A 153 5.55 -6.72 6.99
N ILE A 154 6.75 -6.37 7.47
CA ILE A 154 7.76 -7.35 7.93
C ILE A 154 7.46 -7.88 9.33
N VAL A 155 6.97 -7.03 10.24
CA VAL A 155 6.82 -7.38 11.66
C VAL A 155 5.37 -7.26 12.11
N GLY A 156 4.74 -6.12 11.82
CA GLY A 156 3.37 -5.83 12.30
C GLY A 156 2.35 -6.88 11.86
N VAL A 157 2.27 -7.18 10.57
CA VAL A 157 1.31 -8.11 9.98
C VAL A 157 1.56 -9.54 10.48
N PRO A 158 2.79 -10.08 10.48
CA PRO A 158 3.08 -11.37 11.13
C PRO A 158 2.62 -11.44 12.59
N MET A 159 2.87 -10.40 13.38
CA MET A 159 2.43 -10.35 14.78
C MET A 159 0.91 -10.28 14.92
N ALA A 160 0.24 -9.44 14.13
CA ALA A 160 -1.22 -9.38 14.11
C ALA A 160 -1.86 -10.69 13.64
N THR A 161 -1.20 -11.40 12.72
CA THR A 161 -1.64 -12.73 12.27
C THR A 161 -1.63 -13.72 13.44
N LEU A 162 -0.55 -13.77 14.22
CA LEU A 162 -0.45 -14.66 15.39
C LEU A 162 -1.48 -14.28 16.47
N VAL A 163 -1.67 -12.99 16.75
CA VAL A 163 -2.72 -12.54 17.69
C VAL A 163 -4.11 -12.92 17.17
N GLY A 164 -4.34 -12.82 15.86
CA GLY A 164 -5.57 -13.22 15.22
C GLY A 164 -5.86 -14.71 15.40
N GLN A 165 -4.86 -15.56 15.17
CA GLN A 165 -4.94 -17.02 15.27
C GLN A 165 -5.13 -17.51 16.71
N TYR A 166 -4.31 -17.03 17.65
CA TYR A 166 -4.29 -17.56 19.01
C TYR A 166 -5.25 -16.85 19.98
N VAL A 167 -5.70 -15.64 19.65
CA VAL A 167 -6.54 -14.84 20.54
C VAL A 167 -7.83 -14.42 19.86
N SER A 168 -7.77 -13.47 18.92
CA SER A 168 -8.93 -12.99 18.17
C SER A 168 -8.53 -11.94 17.14
N TRP A 169 -9.04 -12.06 15.91
CA TRP A 169 -8.89 -11.01 14.89
C TRP A 169 -9.58 -9.69 15.31
N ARG A 170 -10.62 -9.74 16.16
CA ARG A 170 -11.28 -8.54 16.70
C ARG A 170 -10.35 -7.76 17.61
N LEU A 171 -9.55 -8.47 18.42
CA LEU A 171 -8.54 -7.83 19.27
C LEU A 171 -7.47 -7.14 18.42
N CYS A 172 -7.07 -7.71 17.29
CA CYS A 172 -6.15 -7.05 16.36
C CYS A 172 -6.70 -5.69 15.88
N MET A 173 -7.97 -5.65 15.47
CA MET A 173 -8.63 -4.40 15.06
C MET A 173 -8.74 -3.39 16.22
N ALA A 174 -9.02 -3.87 17.44
CA ALA A 174 -9.04 -3.03 18.63
C ALA A 174 -7.65 -2.45 18.97
N ILE A 175 -6.58 -3.25 18.85
CA ILE A 175 -5.19 -2.79 19.04
C ILE A 175 -4.87 -1.69 18.03
N VAL A 176 -5.22 -1.87 16.75
CA VAL A 176 -5.04 -0.84 15.71
C VAL A 176 -5.77 0.45 16.09
N ALA A 177 -7.01 0.34 16.59
CA ALA A 177 -7.77 1.50 17.05
C ALA A 177 -7.09 2.24 18.22
N VAL A 178 -6.58 1.51 19.21
CA VAL A 178 -5.83 2.09 20.34
C VAL A 178 -4.53 2.75 19.87
N LEU A 179 -3.78 2.13 18.96
CA LEU A 179 -2.59 2.72 18.38
C LEU A 179 -2.91 4.01 17.61
N ALA A 180 -4.03 4.03 16.88
CA ALA A 180 -4.51 5.23 16.19
C ALA A 180 -4.91 6.35 17.17
N LEU A 181 -5.57 6.01 18.29
CA LEU A 181 -5.86 6.97 19.36
C LEU A 181 -4.58 7.56 19.96
N ILE A 182 -3.60 6.71 20.25
CA ILE A 182 -2.28 7.16 20.73
C ILE A 182 -1.65 8.08 19.69
N ALA A 183 -1.69 7.72 18.40
CA ALA A 183 -1.20 8.56 17.32
C ALA A 183 -1.89 9.92 17.29
N THR A 184 -3.21 9.99 17.41
CA THR A 184 -3.96 11.26 17.46
C THR A 184 -3.48 12.16 18.60
N VAL A 185 -3.32 11.59 19.81
CA VAL A 185 -2.83 12.34 20.98
C VAL A 185 -1.39 12.81 20.78
N LEU A 186 -0.51 11.96 20.25
CA LEU A 186 0.89 12.31 20.00
C LEU A 186 1.04 13.34 18.88
N VAL A 187 0.23 13.26 17.81
CA VAL A 187 0.20 14.30 16.76
C VAL A 187 -0.20 15.64 17.37
N TYR A 188 -1.25 15.69 18.19
CA TYR A 188 -1.66 16.93 18.85
C TYR A 188 -0.54 17.55 19.70
N LYS A 189 0.14 16.72 20.51
CA LYS A 189 1.14 17.17 21.49
C LYS A 189 2.50 17.52 20.86
N LEU A 190 2.95 16.74 19.88
CA LEU A 190 4.36 16.72 19.46
C LEU A 190 4.57 17.14 18.01
N VAL A 191 3.57 17.02 17.12
CA VAL A 191 3.70 17.51 15.75
C VAL A 191 3.49 19.02 15.75
N PRO A 192 4.40 19.82 15.18
CA PRO A 192 4.24 21.27 15.14
C PRO A 192 3.08 21.68 14.22
N SER A 193 2.50 22.84 14.50
CA SER A 193 1.53 23.47 13.62
C SER A 193 2.17 23.72 12.25
N SER A 194 1.53 23.26 11.17
CA SER A 194 2.01 23.43 9.81
C SER A 194 0.88 24.01 8.95
N PRO A 195 0.67 25.35 9.02
CA PRO A 195 -0.35 26.02 8.22
C PRO A 195 0.00 25.95 6.74
N VAL A 196 -1.02 25.82 5.89
CA VAL A 196 -0.84 25.83 4.43
C VAL A 196 -0.65 27.27 3.97
N THR A 197 0.54 27.61 3.47
CA THR A 197 0.89 28.96 3.03
C THR A 197 0.52 29.24 1.58
N GLN A 198 0.46 28.21 0.74
CA GLN A 198 0.00 28.29 -0.64
C GLN A 198 -0.81 27.04 -0.96
N PRO A 199 -2.16 27.13 -1.00
CA PRO A 199 -2.98 26.01 -1.42
C PRO A 199 -2.74 25.71 -2.90
N THR A 200 -2.76 24.44 -3.28
CA THR A 200 -2.54 24.02 -4.66
C THR A 200 -3.70 24.45 -5.55
N SER A 201 -3.37 24.89 -6.76
CA SER A 201 -4.34 25.22 -7.81
C SER A 201 -5.02 23.94 -8.29
N LEU A 202 -6.29 23.76 -7.94
CA LEU A 202 -7.05 22.57 -8.34
C LEU A 202 -7.13 22.43 -9.86
N LYS A 203 -7.13 23.54 -10.60
CA LYS A 203 -7.15 23.50 -12.06
C LYS A 203 -5.90 22.82 -12.63
N ASP A 204 -4.74 23.11 -12.03
CA ASP A 204 -3.46 22.54 -12.47
C ASP A 204 -3.32 21.09 -12.03
N GLU A 205 -3.78 20.76 -10.81
CA GLU A 205 -3.81 19.39 -10.27
C GLU A 205 -4.65 18.45 -11.14
N PHE A 206 -5.89 18.83 -11.46
CA PHE A 206 -6.77 18.01 -12.30
C PHE A 206 -6.41 18.04 -13.79
N GLY A 207 -5.62 19.04 -14.23
CA GLY A 207 -5.16 19.16 -15.61
C GLY A 207 -4.35 17.95 -16.08
N VAL A 208 -3.60 17.32 -15.18
CA VAL A 208 -2.75 16.15 -15.47
C VAL A 208 -3.55 14.95 -15.97
N LEU A 209 -4.79 14.79 -15.48
CA LEU A 209 -5.67 13.68 -15.89
C LEU A 209 -6.09 13.73 -17.36
N LYS A 210 -5.86 14.85 -18.07
CA LYS A 210 -6.12 14.94 -19.51
C LYS A 210 -5.07 14.19 -20.34
N ASN A 211 -3.91 13.88 -19.76
CA ASN A 211 -2.82 13.22 -20.48
C ASN A 211 -3.08 11.71 -20.58
N LYS A 212 -3.18 11.20 -21.81
CA LYS A 212 -3.42 9.77 -22.08
C LYS A 212 -2.27 8.88 -21.57
N LEU A 213 -1.04 9.40 -21.53
CA LEU A 213 0.12 8.67 -21.03
C LEU A 213 0.05 8.45 -19.51
N VAL A 214 -0.56 9.39 -18.77
CA VAL A 214 -0.79 9.23 -17.32
C VAL A 214 -1.73 8.05 -17.07
N TRP A 215 -2.80 7.92 -17.85
CA TRP A 215 -3.72 6.79 -17.74
C TRP A 215 -3.13 5.46 -18.17
N SER A 216 -2.32 5.42 -19.24
CA SER A 216 -1.70 4.16 -19.65
C SER A 216 -0.68 3.67 -18.62
N ILE A 217 0.16 4.57 -18.09
CA ILE A 217 1.13 4.23 -17.03
C ILE A 217 0.41 3.85 -15.73
N SER A 218 -0.62 4.59 -15.33
CA SER A 218 -1.44 4.22 -14.16
C SER A 218 -2.16 2.89 -14.36
N GLY A 219 -2.51 2.56 -15.61
CA GLY A 219 -3.08 1.27 -16.02
C GLY A 219 -2.22 0.06 -15.66
N ILE A 220 -0.90 0.24 -15.67
CA ILE A 220 0.06 -0.78 -15.22
C ILE A 220 -0.21 -1.13 -13.74
N ILE A 221 -0.48 -0.13 -12.91
CA ILE A 221 -0.81 -0.34 -11.49
C ILE A 221 -2.24 -0.89 -11.36
N PHE A 222 -3.23 -0.23 -11.97
CA PHE A 222 -4.66 -0.60 -11.88
C PHE A 222 -4.90 -2.10 -12.12
N ILE A 223 -4.26 -2.64 -13.15
CA ILE A 223 -4.48 -4.03 -13.57
C ILE A 223 -3.35 -4.93 -13.06
N GLY A 224 -2.09 -4.55 -13.29
CA GLY A 224 -0.93 -5.39 -13.00
C GLY A 224 -0.81 -5.74 -11.52
N PHE A 225 -0.92 -4.76 -10.63
CA PHE A 225 -0.81 -5.00 -9.19
C PHE A 225 -2.02 -5.75 -8.61
N GLY A 226 -3.12 -5.86 -9.35
CA GLY A 226 -4.22 -6.73 -8.98
C GLY A 226 -3.76 -8.18 -8.79
N GLY A 227 -2.72 -8.62 -9.51
CA GLY A 227 -2.14 -9.95 -9.33
C GLY A 227 -1.46 -10.15 -7.98
N VAL A 228 -0.79 -9.12 -7.44
CA VAL A 228 -0.23 -9.17 -6.07
C VAL A 228 -1.34 -9.41 -5.07
N PHE A 229 -2.38 -8.58 -5.14
CA PHE A 229 -3.47 -8.62 -4.18
C PHE A 229 -4.37 -9.85 -4.33
N CYS A 230 -4.49 -10.42 -5.54
CA CYS A 230 -5.23 -11.65 -5.77
C CYS A 230 -4.60 -12.83 -5.03
N ILE A 231 -3.29 -13.10 -5.19
CA ILE A 231 -2.61 -14.15 -4.40
C ILE A 231 -2.61 -13.79 -2.91
N TYR A 232 -2.20 -12.57 -2.56
CA TYR A 232 -1.92 -12.22 -1.17
C TYR A 232 -3.20 -12.26 -0.29
N THR A 233 -4.36 -11.92 -0.85
CA THR A 233 -5.65 -11.97 -0.16
C THR A 233 -6.04 -13.37 0.28
N TYR A 234 -5.82 -14.37 -0.58
CA TYR A 234 -6.21 -15.77 -0.34
C TYR A 234 -5.02 -16.64 0.05
N LEU A 235 -3.86 -16.05 0.35
CA LEU A 235 -2.63 -16.77 0.67
C LEU A 235 -2.78 -17.61 1.95
N ALA A 236 -3.49 -17.07 2.96
CA ALA A 236 -3.77 -17.81 4.18
C ALA A 236 -4.59 -19.08 3.89
N ASP A 237 -5.65 -18.97 3.08
CA ASP A 237 -6.44 -20.12 2.66
C ASP A 237 -5.63 -21.13 1.83
N THR A 238 -4.76 -20.67 0.92
CA THR A 238 -3.84 -21.56 0.19
C THR A 238 -2.95 -22.37 1.15
N ILE A 239 -2.39 -21.71 2.17
CA ILE A 239 -1.52 -22.37 3.15
C ILE A 239 -2.28 -23.44 3.94
N LEU A 240 -3.51 -23.14 4.36
CA LEU A 240 -4.30 -24.06 5.20
C LEU A 240 -4.91 -25.21 4.41
N VAL A 241 -5.39 -24.95 3.18
CA VAL A 241 -6.21 -25.92 2.43
C VAL A 241 -5.41 -26.64 1.35
N VAL A 242 -4.40 -26.02 0.74
CA VAL A 242 -3.62 -26.63 -0.34
C VAL A 242 -2.27 -27.12 0.16
N THR A 243 -1.55 -26.30 0.91
CA THR A 243 -0.27 -26.71 1.51
C THR A 243 -0.49 -27.63 2.71
N GLU A 244 -1.67 -27.56 3.34
CA GLU A 244 -2.02 -28.26 4.58
C GLU A 244 -0.97 -28.04 5.70
N ALA A 245 -0.40 -26.84 5.73
CA ALA A 245 0.65 -26.48 6.67
C ALA A 245 0.06 -25.88 7.95
N PRO A 246 0.77 -25.98 9.09
CA PRO A 246 0.31 -25.41 10.35
C PRO A 246 0.04 -23.90 10.26
N GLU A 247 -0.97 -23.41 10.97
CA GLU A 247 -1.42 -22.01 10.92
C GLU A 247 -0.31 -20.96 11.11
N TYR A 248 0.66 -21.22 12.01
CA TYR A 248 1.76 -20.28 12.27
C TYR A 248 2.63 -19.98 11.04
N THR A 249 2.61 -20.85 10.02
CA THR A 249 3.35 -20.65 8.76
C THR A 249 2.82 -19.48 7.94
N ILE A 250 1.55 -19.07 8.13
CA ILE A 250 0.98 -17.88 7.52
C ILE A 250 1.77 -16.64 7.95
N SER A 251 2.09 -16.52 9.24
CA SER A 251 2.87 -15.40 9.79
C SER A 251 4.25 -15.29 9.11
N ILE A 252 4.90 -16.43 8.86
CA ILE A 252 6.18 -16.50 8.15
C ILE A 252 6.01 -16.08 6.68
N ALA A 253 4.97 -16.53 6.00
CA ALA A 253 4.70 -16.12 4.62
C ALA A 253 4.48 -14.59 4.50
N MET A 254 3.75 -14.00 5.44
CA MET A 254 3.54 -12.54 5.50
C MET A 254 4.87 -11.78 5.71
N MET A 255 5.75 -12.33 6.56
CA MET A 255 7.09 -11.77 6.74
C MET A 255 7.91 -11.86 5.45
N MET A 256 7.90 -13.00 4.76
CA MET A 256 8.60 -13.19 3.49
C MET A 256 8.10 -12.22 2.42
N PHE A 257 6.79 -11.96 2.36
CA PHE A 257 6.22 -10.93 1.50
C PHE A 257 6.79 -9.54 1.82
N GLY A 258 6.79 -9.13 3.10
CA GLY A 258 7.32 -7.83 3.52
C GLY A 258 8.83 -7.66 3.24
N ILE A 259 9.63 -8.69 3.48
CA ILE A 259 11.06 -8.70 3.14
C ILE A 259 11.22 -8.59 1.62
N GLY A 260 10.43 -9.35 0.87
CA GLY A 260 10.34 -9.28 -0.59
C GLY A 260 10.09 -7.86 -1.07
N THR A 261 9.03 -7.20 -0.57
CA THR A 261 8.69 -5.81 -0.91
C THR A 261 9.84 -4.84 -0.65
N THR A 262 10.55 -5.01 0.46
CA THR A 262 11.65 -4.12 0.83
C THR A 262 12.86 -4.29 -0.08
N ILE A 263 13.28 -5.54 -0.31
CA ILE A 263 14.41 -5.85 -1.20
C ILE A 263 14.04 -5.50 -2.65
N GLY A 264 12.84 -5.84 -3.08
CA GLY A 264 12.32 -5.53 -4.41
C GLY A 264 12.30 -4.02 -4.69
N ASN A 265 11.86 -3.20 -3.74
CA ASN A 265 11.90 -1.74 -3.88
C ASN A 265 13.33 -1.22 -4.15
N TRP A 266 14.32 -1.76 -3.44
CA TRP A 266 15.72 -1.41 -3.65
C TRP A 266 16.27 -1.91 -4.99
N VAL A 267 16.00 -3.17 -5.36
CA VAL A 267 16.45 -3.78 -6.62
C VAL A 267 15.80 -3.09 -7.82
N CYS A 268 14.48 -2.92 -7.82
CA CYS A 268 13.74 -2.25 -8.88
C CYS A 268 14.19 -0.79 -9.03
N GLY A 269 14.44 -0.07 -7.94
CA GLY A 269 14.99 1.28 -7.98
C GLY A 269 16.34 1.33 -8.70
N LYS A 270 17.30 0.48 -8.31
CA LYS A 270 18.62 0.42 -8.95
C LYS A 270 18.57 0.03 -10.44
N LEU A 271 17.66 -0.87 -10.82
CA LEU A 271 17.48 -1.24 -12.22
C LEU A 271 16.82 -0.11 -13.02
N ALA A 272 15.87 0.59 -12.40
CA ALA A 272 15.17 1.72 -12.99
C ALA A 272 16.09 2.92 -13.26
N ASP A 273 17.14 3.14 -12.45
CA ASP A 273 18.15 4.17 -12.72
C ASP A 273 18.80 4.02 -14.11
N LYS A 274 18.89 2.79 -14.63
CA LYS A 274 19.37 2.51 -15.99
C LYS A 274 18.28 2.69 -17.04
N SER A 275 17.11 2.09 -16.81
CA SER A 275 15.95 2.22 -17.69
C SER A 275 14.67 1.90 -16.91
N PRO A 276 13.86 2.91 -16.55
CA PRO A 276 12.62 2.68 -15.80
C PRO A 276 11.59 1.91 -16.64
N VAL A 277 11.52 2.23 -17.94
CA VAL A 277 10.63 1.56 -18.90
C VAL A 277 10.99 0.08 -19.04
N SER A 278 12.25 -0.27 -19.33
CA SER A 278 12.64 -1.68 -19.53
C SER A 278 12.53 -2.48 -18.23
N THR A 279 12.87 -1.88 -17.10
CA THR A 279 12.77 -2.53 -15.78
C THR A 279 11.33 -2.92 -15.48
N THR A 280 10.38 -2.02 -15.77
CA THR A 280 8.96 -2.26 -15.58
C THR A 280 8.46 -3.44 -16.42
N GLY A 281 8.79 -3.48 -17.72
CA GLY A 281 8.36 -4.56 -18.61
C GLY A 281 8.91 -5.94 -18.21
N ILE A 282 10.22 -6.02 -17.90
CA ILE A 282 10.87 -7.26 -17.48
C ILE A 282 10.27 -7.76 -16.16
N ALA A 283 10.13 -6.89 -15.17
CA ALA A 283 9.62 -7.27 -13.86
C ALA A 283 8.15 -7.72 -13.92
N LEU A 284 7.32 -7.13 -14.79
CA LEU A 284 5.95 -7.61 -15.03
C LEU A 284 5.93 -9.02 -15.61
N LEU A 285 6.77 -9.31 -16.61
CA LEU A 285 6.90 -10.67 -17.17
C LEU A 285 7.39 -11.67 -16.13
N CYS A 286 8.39 -11.29 -15.32
CA CYS A 286 8.81 -12.12 -14.19
C CYS A 286 7.66 -12.37 -13.21
N SER A 287 6.84 -11.36 -12.93
CA SER A 287 5.67 -11.48 -12.04
C SER A 287 4.61 -12.42 -12.60
N VAL A 288 4.38 -12.42 -13.93
CA VAL A 288 3.55 -13.42 -14.61
C VAL A 288 4.10 -14.83 -14.38
N SER A 289 5.40 -15.03 -14.60
CA SER A 289 6.04 -16.33 -14.38
C SER A 289 5.94 -16.79 -12.93
N ILE A 290 6.20 -15.90 -11.96
CA ILE A 290 6.09 -16.19 -10.52
C ILE A 290 4.65 -16.57 -10.16
N ALA A 291 3.65 -15.86 -10.69
CA ALA A 291 2.24 -16.15 -10.42
C ALA A 291 1.78 -17.51 -10.98
N ILE A 292 2.33 -17.94 -12.13
CA ILE A 292 2.10 -19.29 -12.65
C ILE A 292 2.79 -20.34 -11.78
N LEU A 293 4.06 -20.10 -11.43
CA LEU A 293 4.85 -21.02 -10.59
C LEU A 293 4.30 -21.14 -9.16
N TYR A 294 3.62 -20.11 -8.66
CA TYR A 294 2.93 -20.12 -7.36
C TYR A 294 1.99 -21.31 -7.21
N VAL A 295 1.27 -21.70 -8.28
CA VAL A 295 0.33 -22.82 -8.25
C VAL A 295 1.05 -24.12 -7.88
N GLN A 296 2.18 -24.41 -8.52
CA GLN A 296 2.97 -25.59 -8.21
C GLN A 296 3.73 -25.45 -6.88
N ALA A 297 4.23 -24.25 -6.58
CA ALA A 297 4.94 -23.96 -5.34
C ALA A 297 4.05 -24.13 -4.10
N SER A 298 2.73 -23.93 -4.23
CA SER A 298 1.77 -24.05 -3.13
C SER A 298 1.72 -25.44 -2.48
N TYR A 299 2.15 -26.50 -3.16
CA TYR A 299 2.23 -27.84 -2.59
C TYR A 299 3.46 -28.06 -1.68
N ASN A 300 4.37 -27.09 -1.59
CA ASN A 300 5.55 -27.15 -0.73
C ASN A 300 5.80 -25.81 -0.06
N ILE A 301 5.71 -25.77 1.27
CA ILE A 301 5.80 -24.52 2.05
C ILE A 301 7.08 -23.72 1.78
N TRP A 302 8.22 -24.38 1.53
CA TRP A 302 9.49 -23.70 1.26
C TRP A 302 9.50 -23.02 -0.11
N LEU A 303 8.98 -23.70 -1.13
CA LEU A 303 8.82 -23.10 -2.46
C LEU A 303 7.78 -21.97 -2.43
N LEU A 304 6.70 -22.15 -1.66
CA LEU A 304 5.69 -21.13 -1.47
C LEU A 304 6.28 -19.85 -0.85
N TYR A 305 7.14 -19.97 0.16
CA TYR A 305 7.83 -18.80 0.74
C TYR A 305 8.70 -18.06 -0.28
N VAL A 306 9.41 -18.78 -1.16
CA VAL A 306 10.19 -18.16 -2.24
C VAL A 306 9.25 -17.46 -3.23
N ALA A 307 8.15 -18.08 -3.62
CA ALA A 307 7.16 -17.48 -4.51
C ALA A 307 6.54 -16.21 -3.90
N VAL A 308 6.19 -16.23 -2.61
CA VAL A 308 5.62 -15.09 -1.88
C VAL A 308 6.65 -13.97 -1.69
N PHE A 309 7.92 -14.30 -1.45
CA PHE A 309 9.00 -13.33 -1.43
C PHE A 309 9.14 -12.62 -2.79
N CYS A 310 9.16 -13.39 -3.88
CA CYS A 310 9.25 -12.86 -5.23
C CYS A 310 8.01 -12.04 -5.61
N LEU A 311 6.82 -12.46 -5.16
CA LEU A 311 5.59 -11.70 -5.28
C LEU A 311 5.70 -10.36 -4.55
N GLY A 312 6.20 -10.37 -3.31
CA GLY A 312 6.48 -9.16 -2.55
C GLY A 312 7.46 -8.25 -3.28
N ALA A 313 8.53 -8.80 -3.87
CA ALA A 313 9.52 -8.04 -4.61
C ALA A 313 8.95 -7.30 -5.82
N SER A 314 7.92 -7.84 -6.47
CA SER A 314 7.22 -7.15 -7.56
C SER A 314 6.60 -5.81 -7.14
N VAL A 315 6.27 -5.65 -5.85
CA VAL A 315 5.68 -4.40 -5.32
C VAL A 315 6.65 -3.22 -5.45
N GLY A 316 7.96 -3.49 -5.52
CA GLY A 316 8.99 -2.47 -5.75
C GLY A 316 8.81 -1.67 -7.05
N LEU A 317 8.05 -2.19 -8.01
CA LEU A 317 7.69 -1.45 -9.22
C LEU A 317 6.85 -0.20 -8.95
N ALA A 318 6.15 -0.11 -7.81
CA ALA A 318 5.29 1.03 -7.50
C ALA A 318 6.10 2.34 -7.45
N ALA A 319 7.29 2.32 -6.85
CA ALA A 319 8.17 3.48 -6.78
C ALA A 319 8.69 3.90 -8.17
N VAL A 320 9.01 2.93 -9.03
CA VAL A 320 9.46 3.17 -10.41
C VAL A 320 8.34 3.78 -11.25
N ILE A 321 7.12 3.26 -11.14
CA ILE A 321 5.97 3.79 -11.87
C ILE A 321 5.61 5.19 -11.36
N GLN A 322 5.69 5.42 -10.05
CA GLN A 322 5.48 6.74 -9.47
C GLN A 322 6.47 7.78 -10.00
N SER A 323 7.76 7.44 -10.12
CA SER A 323 8.75 8.36 -10.69
C SER A 323 8.47 8.65 -12.17
N MET A 324 8.11 7.63 -12.95
CA MET A 324 7.71 7.81 -14.34
C MET A 324 6.51 8.74 -14.49
N LEU A 325 5.49 8.63 -13.63
CA LEU A 325 4.34 9.53 -13.68
C LEU A 325 4.70 10.98 -13.35
N LEU A 326 5.59 11.20 -12.37
CA LEU A 326 6.05 12.54 -12.00
C LEU A 326 6.83 13.21 -13.14
N GLU A 327 7.57 12.45 -13.96
CA GLU A 327 8.28 13.00 -15.13
C GLU A 327 7.35 13.34 -16.31
N VAL A 328 6.13 12.76 -16.37
CA VAL A 328 5.18 13.00 -17.47
C VAL A 328 4.52 14.38 -17.41
N SER A 329 4.45 15.02 -16.24
CA SER A 329 3.84 16.35 -16.09
C SER A 329 4.62 17.24 -15.13
N PRO A 330 5.02 18.46 -15.55
CA PRO A 330 5.71 19.42 -14.67
C PRO A 330 4.80 20.05 -13.61
N THR A 331 3.48 19.87 -13.72
CA THR A 331 2.46 20.35 -12.77
C THR A 331 1.59 19.21 -12.25
N GLY A 332 0.87 19.45 -11.16
CA GLY A 332 -0.10 18.50 -10.59
C GLY A 332 0.49 17.27 -9.89
N HIS A 333 1.67 17.42 -9.28
CA HIS A 333 2.36 16.34 -8.57
C HIS A 333 1.52 15.76 -7.41
N ALA A 334 0.66 16.55 -6.76
CA ALA A 334 -0.18 16.05 -5.68
C ALA A 334 -1.28 15.12 -6.23
N MET A 335 -1.89 15.47 -7.37
CA MET A 335 -2.84 14.62 -8.07
C MET A 335 -2.20 13.36 -8.61
N ILE A 336 -0.96 13.42 -9.12
CA ILE A 336 -0.21 12.22 -9.51
C ILE A 336 -0.01 11.29 -8.32
N GLY A 337 0.42 11.83 -7.17
CA GLY A 337 0.57 11.04 -5.95
C GLY A 337 -0.75 10.40 -5.50
N ALA A 338 -1.86 11.15 -5.54
CA ALA A 338 -3.18 10.64 -5.24
C ALA A 338 -3.62 9.56 -6.25
N LEU A 339 -3.37 9.76 -7.55
CA LEU A 339 -3.70 8.80 -8.61
C LEU A 339 -2.95 7.48 -8.45
N VAL A 340 -1.68 7.52 -8.06
CA VAL A 340 -0.90 6.31 -7.75
C VAL A 340 -1.55 5.53 -6.60
N GLN A 341 -1.94 6.22 -5.52
CA GLN A 341 -2.60 5.57 -4.39
C GLN A 341 -3.96 4.98 -4.79
N CYS A 342 -4.74 5.72 -5.59
CA CYS A 342 -5.99 5.23 -6.16
C CYS A 342 -5.74 4.01 -7.04
N ALA A 343 -4.73 4.03 -7.91
CA ALA A 343 -4.44 2.92 -8.81
C ALA A 343 -4.05 1.65 -8.05
N PHE A 344 -3.21 1.78 -7.02
CA PHE A 344 -2.79 0.67 -6.18
C PHE A 344 -3.97 0.08 -5.38
N ASN A 345 -4.88 0.92 -4.90
CA ASN A 345 -6.05 0.45 -4.16
C ASN A 345 -7.16 -0.05 -5.09
N THR A 346 -7.31 0.48 -6.29
CA THR A 346 -8.17 -0.15 -7.30
C THR A 346 -7.66 -1.55 -7.64
N ALA A 347 -6.34 -1.74 -7.76
CA ALA A 347 -5.75 -3.07 -7.86
C ALA A 347 -6.04 -3.94 -6.61
N ASN A 348 -5.96 -3.36 -5.41
CA ASN A 348 -6.36 -4.01 -4.14
C ASN A 348 -7.88 -4.28 -4.02
N ALA A 349 -8.71 -3.73 -4.91
CA ALA A 349 -10.11 -4.10 -5.03
C ALA A 349 -10.32 -5.19 -6.09
N ILE A 350 -9.67 -5.04 -7.25
CA ILE A 350 -9.76 -5.95 -8.41
C ILE A 350 -9.17 -7.33 -8.06
N GLY A 351 -8.01 -7.38 -7.41
CA GLY A 351 -7.33 -8.63 -7.08
C GLY A 351 -8.20 -9.59 -6.24
N PRO A 352 -8.66 -9.18 -5.04
CA PRO A 352 -9.58 -9.96 -4.23
C PRO A 352 -10.86 -10.33 -4.98
N TRP A 353 -11.42 -9.41 -5.76
CA TRP A 353 -12.66 -9.65 -6.50
C TRP A 353 -12.47 -10.72 -7.59
N VAL A 354 -11.44 -10.62 -8.43
CA VAL A 354 -11.13 -11.62 -9.46
C VAL A 354 -10.80 -12.96 -8.81
N GLY A 355 -9.95 -12.99 -7.79
CA GLY A 355 -9.65 -14.22 -7.05
C GLY A 355 -10.91 -14.84 -6.43
N GLY A 356 -11.76 -14.03 -5.81
CA GLY A 356 -13.01 -14.47 -5.18
C GLY A 356 -14.01 -15.01 -6.20
N THR A 357 -14.14 -14.38 -7.37
CA THR A 357 -15.00 -14.90 -8.45
C THR A 357 -14.49 -16.24 -8.99
N LEU A 358 -13.17 -16.40 -9.12
CA LEU A 358 -12.57 -17.67 -9.51
C LEU A 358 -12.87 -18.76 -8.46
N LEU A 359 -12.70 -18.47 -7.17
CA LEU A 359 -13.02 -19.40 -6.08
C LEU A 359 -14.51 -19.76 -6.04
N ALA A 360 -15.40 -18.78 -6.27
CA ALA A 360 -16.85 -19.02 -6.35
C ALA A 360 -17.24 -19.95 -7.51
N SER A 361 -16.41 -20.06 -8.57
CA SER A 361 -16.60 -21.01 -9.66
C SER A 361 -16.15 -22.45 -9.35
N GLY A 362 -15.67 -22.70 -8.12
CA GLY A 362 -15.20 -24.03 -7.68
C GLY A 362 -13.69 -24.24 -7.83
N ALA A 363 -12.93 -23.19 -8.15
CA ALA A 363 -11.48 -23.24 -8.21
C ALA A 363 -10.85 -23.44 -6.82
N THR A 364 -9.68 -24.07 -6.76
CA THR A 364 -8.88 -24.19 -5.53
C THR A 364 -8.12 -22.90 -5.23
N PHE A 365 -7.78 -22.65 -3.95
CA PHE A 365 -7.12 -21.41 -3.52
C PHE A 365 -5.80 -21.10 -4.25
N ASN A 366 -4.99 -22.12 -4.54
CA ASN A 366 -3.75 -21.94 -5.29
C ASN A 366 -3.97 -21.48 -6.74
N GLN A 367 -5.12 -21.75 -7.35
CA GLN A 367 -5.44 -21.32 -8.72
C GLN A 367 -5.62 -19.80 -8.84
N THR A 368 -5.72 -19.07 -7.73
CA THR A 368 -5.56 -17.60 -7.71
C THR A 368 -4.23 -17.15 -8.32
N GLY A 369 -3.22 -18.03 -8.41
CA GLY A 369 -2.00 -17.80 -9.17
C GLY A 369 -2.25 -17.56 -10.68
N TYR A 370 -3.16 -18.32 -11.30
CA TYR A 370 -3.51 -18.12 -12.71
C TYR A 370 -4.27 -16.81 -12.95
N ALA A 371 -5.22 -16.47 -12.08
CA ALA A 371 -5.88 -15.16 -12.11
C ALA A 371 -4.86 -14.03 -11.96
N SER A 372 -3.90 -14.19 -11.06
CA SER A 372 -2.84 -13.21 -10.84
C SER A 372 -1.92 -13.06 -12.05
N ALA A 373 -1.60 -14.16 -12.73
CA ALA A 373 -0.82 -14.14 -13.97
C ALA A 373 -1.54 -13.36 -15.08
N ILE A 374 -2.86 -13.53 -15.23
CA ILE A 374 -3.69 -12.76 -16.18
C ILE A 374 -3.65 -11.27 -15.85
N LEU A 375 -3.75 -10.91 -14.57
CA LEU A 375 -3.70 -9.51 -14.12
C LEU A 375 -2.32 -8.88 -14.37
N PHE A 376 -1.22 -9.57 -14.01
CA PHE A 376 0.13 -9.11 -14.33
C PHE A 376 0.35 -8.96 -15.84
N PHE A 377 -0.18 -9.89 -16.64
CA PHE A 377 -0.11 -9.80 -18.09
C PHE A 377 -0.91 -8.61 -18.64
N GLY A 378 -2.09 -8.32 -18.06
CA GLY A 378 -2.84 -7.11 -18.35
C GLY A 378 -2.04 -5.83 -18.03
N GLY A 379 -1.32 -5.82 -16.91
CA GLY A 379 -0.35 -4.76 -16.58
C GLY A 379 0.77 -4.64 -17.61
N PHE A 380 1.29 -5.76 -18.13
CA PHE A 380 2.28 -5.78 -19.20
C PHE A 380 1.73 -5.22 -20.53
N LEU A 381 0.47 -5.51 -20.88
CA LEU A 381 -0.19 -4.92 -22.05
C LEU A 381 -0.35 -3.40 -21.90
N MET A 382 -0.70 -2.92 -20.70
CA MET A 382 -0.74 -1.49 -20.41
C MET A 382 0.64 -0.85 -20.53
N TRP A 383 1.70 -1.52 -20.07
CA TRP A 383 3.08 -1.08 -20.26
C TRP A 383 3.48 -1.01 -21.75
N ALA A 384 3.08 -1.99 -22.56
CA ALA A 384 3.31 -1.98 -23.99
C ALA A 384 2.58 -0.81 -24.67
N LEU A 385 1.34 -0.54 -24.26
CA LEU A 385 0.58 0.63 -24.72
C LEU A 385 1.26 1.95 -24.32
N SER A 386 1.77 2.05 -23.09
CA SER A 386 2.56 3.21 -22.66
C SER A 386 3.80 3.40 -23.52
N CYS A 387 4.53 2.34 -23.86
CA CYS A 387 5.68 2.41 -24.77
C CYS A 387 5.30 2.97 -26.15
N LEU A 388 4.14 2.58 -26.69
CA LEU A 388 3.64 3.11 -27.96
C LEU A 388 3.35 4.61 -27.88
N PHE A 389 2.70 5.08 -26.82
CA PHE A 389 2.43 6.51 -26.62
C PHE A 389 3.69 7.34 -26.38
N MET A 390 4.69 6.80 -25.67
CA MET A 390 6.00 7.46 -25.49
C MET A 390 6.70 7.65 -26.84
N ARG A 391 6.69 6.63 -27.70
CA ARG A 391 7.25 6.71 -29.07
C ARG A 391 6.54 7.76 -29.93
N GLN A 392 5.21 7.83 -29.86
CA GLN A 392 4.43 8.83 -30.61
C GLN A 392 4.67 10.26 -30.12
N SER A 393 5.03 10.43 -28.84
CA SER A 393 5.19 11.75 -28.21
C SER A 393 6.65 12.21 -28.08
N ASN A 394 7.62 11.44 -28.60
CA ASN A 394 9.07 11.66 -28.43
C ASN A 394 9.53 11.82 -26.97
N ILE A 395 8.81 11.23 -26.02
CA ILE A 395 9.18 11.28 -24.59
C ILE A 395 10.22 10.19 -24.33
N GLN A 396 11.42 10.59 -23.91
CA GLN A 396 12.45 9.69 -23.41
C GLN A 396 12.69 9.96 -21.93
N PHE A 397 12.48 8.94 -21.10
CA PHE A 397 12.94 8.94 -19.71
C PHE A 397 14.47 8.90 -19.75
N VAL A 398 15.12 9.94 -19.21
CA VAL A 398 16.55 10.19 -19.37
C VAL A 398 17.34 9.01 -18.77
N LYS A 399 18.31 8.46 -19.53
CA LYS A 399 19.35 7.58 -18.96
C LYS A 399 20.14 8.40 -17.95
N ALA A 400 20.24 7.96 -16.69
CA ALA A 400 21.19 8.55 -15.76
C ALA A 400 22.60 8.57 -16.42
N PRO A 401 23.34 9.69 -16.35
CA PRO A 401 24.71 9.71 -16.85
C PRO A 401 25.53 8.66 -16.10
N ALA A 402 26.30 7.88 -16.87
CA ALA A 402 27.05 6.71 -16.42
C ALA A 402 28.10 7.02 -15.35
#